data_AF-A0A937DB15-F1
#
_entry.id   AF-A0A937DB15-F1
#
_cell.length_a   1.000
_cell.length_b   1.000
_cell.length_c   1.000
_cell.angle_alpha   90.00
_cell.angle_beta   90.00
_cell.angle_gamma   90.00
#
_symmetry.space_group_name_H-M   'P 1'
#
loop_
_entity.id
_entity.type
_entity.pdbx_description
1 polymer ?
#
loop_
_entity_poly.entity_id
_entity_poly.type
_entity_poly.pdbx_seq_one_letter_code
_entity_poly.pdbx_strand_id
1 'polypeptide(L)'
;MRKSIILLLLLLSTIVYGQEDIQEVLKQDVCECFGEKTKRSLNADNMYVFKLCLLAKIKNYSEEFQTILKEERFVEVSKRKGQDYDINLRNLGLFIAGHLEYFIQDCDVYYLYSSALRIQELTIRAGTYRFEKAMLSRKLKEPGNNPKLFYERGMTYLAIGQYEKAKQDFYKCLDTDPNNEKAIYSLGWACELNEEFGVAIGWYKELTKKGNRYDAAKALEITKRKVKDKEAFESLKTLNQLIALKSASISKRKKSIPEGNSVPVMQGCEGLTDQNEIKKCMSELVKKHVNENFDGDMVMNNSSLRNGKHTIHAAFKISKEGKIKDIKVLFNDPFAIFETKRVLNSLPPILKPGMTAEGKPVSVYYSLPINFIISYE
;
A
#
# COMPACT_ATOMS: atom_id res chain seq x y z
N MET A 1 52.11 6.49 -24.53
CA MET A 1 50.80 6.79 -25.16
C MET A 1 49.85 7.13 -24.00
N ARG A 2 49.52 8.39 -23.61
CA ARG A 2 48.95 9.55 -24.34
C ARG A 2 47.83 9.04 -25.28
N LYS A 3 46.53 9.38 -25.18
CA LYS A 3 45.68 10.41 -24.54
C LYS A 3 44.29 9.73 -24.33
N SER A 4 43.43 10.01 -23.35
CA SER A 4 42.66 11.26 -23.24
C SER A 4 41.91 11.31 -21.90
N ILE A 5 42.42 12.13 -20.99
CA ILE A 5 41.63 12.91 -20.04
C ILE A 5 41.81 14.37 -20.53
N ILE A 6 40.74 15.17 -20.47
CA ILE A 6 40.64 16.62 -20.70
C ILE A 6 40.41 17.05 -22.16
N LEU A 7 39.17 17.45 -22.46
CA LEU A 7 38.94 18.78 -23.04
C LEU A 7 37.73 19.44 -22.35
N LEU A 8 38.07 20.22 -21.33
CA LEU A 8 37.26 21.20 -20.64
C LEU A 8 37.28 22.50 -21.49
N LEU A 9 36.14 23.16 -21.65
CA LEU A 9 35.92 24.62 -21.84
C LEU A 9 36.60 25.37 -23.01
N LEU A 10 35.77 25.96 -23.88
CA LEU A 10 35.73 27.39 -24.26
C LEU A 10 35.24 27.58 -25.72
N LEU A 11 33.95 27.82 -25.89
CA LEU A 11 33.46 28.90 -26.76
C LEU A 11 32.30 29.58 -26.03
N LEU A 12 32.67 30.54 -25.16
CA LEU A 12 31.76 31.54 -24.65
C LEU A 12 31.40 32.50 -25.79
N SER A 13 30.12 32.54 -26.16
CA SER A 13 29.48 33.78 -26.60
C SER A 13 28.13 33.90 -25.90
N THR A 14 28.21 34.39 -24.66
CA THR A 14 27.26 35.32 -24.03
C THR A 14 25.77 35.20 -24.39
N ILE A 15 25.05 34.29 -23.73
CA ILE A 15 23.68 34.47 -23.20
C ILE A 15 23.61 33.56 -21.95
N VAL A 16 23.88 34.04 -20.73
CA VAL A 16 22.94 34.64 -19.76
C VAL A 16 21.85 33.64 -19.28
N TYR A 17 22.00 33.19 -18.02
CA TYR A 17 21.09 32.45 -17.11
C TYR A 17 20.74 30.96 -17.36
N GLY A 18 21.32 30.08 -16.52
CA GLY A 18 20.66 28.96 -15.82
C GLY A 18 20.00 27.84 -16.63
N GLN A 19 20.74 26.77 -16.94
CA GLN A 19 20.15 25.44 -17.13
C GLN A 19 20.63 24.55 -15.99
N GLU A 20 19.77 24.34 -14.99
CA GLU A 20 19.95 23.24 -14.05
C GLU A 20 19.95 21.92 -14.85
N ASP A 21 20.83 20.97 -14.50
CA ASP A 21 20.83 19.63 -15.10
C ASP A 21 19.42 19.03 -14.93
N ILE A 22 18.75 18.77 -16.05
CA ILE A 22 17.37 18.26 -16.06
C ILE A 22 17.21 16.98 -15.23
N GLN A 23 18.27 16.18 -15.07
CA GLN A 23 18.26 15.01 -14.20
C GLN A 23 18.18 15.40 -12.72
N GLU A 24 18.88 16.44 -12.30
CA GLU A 24 18.84 16.97 -10.92
C GLU A 24 17.51 17.65 -10.61
N VAL A 25 16.97 18.42 -11.56
CA VAL A 25 15.62 19.00 -11.45
C VAL A 25 14.57 17.90 -11.30
N LEU A 26 14.67 16.83 -12.10
CA LEU A 26 13.73 15.71 -12.05
C LEU A 26 13.84 14.90 -10.75
N LYS A 27 15.05 14.72 -10.20
CA LYS A 27 15.26 14.13 -8.87
C LYS A 27 14.53 14.94 -7.80
N GLN A 28 14.69 16.27 -7.83
CA GLN A 28 14.04 17.17 -6.89
C GLN A 28 12.51 17.08 -7.03
N ASP A 29 11.96 17.15 -8.23
CA ASP A 29 10.52 17.06 -8.47
C ASP A 29 9.92 15.72 -8.06
N VAL A 30 10.61 14.60 -8.35
CA VAL A 30 10.21 13.28 -7.86
C VAL A 30 10.13 13.29 -6.33
N CYS A 31 11.13 13.86 -5.66
CA CYS A 31 11.16 13.92 -4.21
C CYS A 31 10.10 14.86 -3.61
N GLU A 32 9.88 16.03 -4.21
CA GLU A 32 8.82 16.97 -3.84
C GLU A 32 7.44 16.31 -3.96
N CYS A 33 7.21 15.54 -5.02
CA CYS A 33 5.96 14.78 -5.18
C CYS A 33 5.79 13.66 -4.15
N PHE A 34 6.86 13.17 -3.52
CA PHE A 34 6.75 12.35 -2.31
C PHE A 34 6.42 13.21 -1.06
N GLY A 35 6.91 14.44 -0.98
CA GLY A 35 6.60 15.41 0.09
C GLY A 35 5.18 15.95 0.11
N GLU A 36 4.55 16.16 -1.04
CA GLU A 36 3.13 16.53 -1.08
C GLU A 36 2.22 15.45 -0.46
N LYS A 37 2.66 14.19 -0.46
CA LYS A 37 1.95 13.05 0.17
C LYS A 37 1.97 13.11 1.69
N THR A 38 3.08 13.51 2.30
CA THR A 38 3.22 13.50 3.77
C THR A 38 2.29 14.51 4.43
N LYS A 39 1.88 15.57 3.70
CA LYS A 39 0.95 16.60 4.18
C LYS A 39 -0.54 16.19 4.13
N ARG A 40 -0.94 15.21 3.31
CA ARG A 40 -2.38 14.96 2.98
C ARG A 40 -3.00 13.66 3.51
N SER A 41 -2.24 12.75 4.16
CA SER A 41 -2.66 11.48 4.83
C SER A 41 -2.05 10.21 4.19
N LEU A 42 -1.65 9.25 5.04
CA LEU A 42 -1.08 7.92 4.69
C LEU A 42 -2.15 6.87 4.26
N ASN A 43 -3.22 7.27 3.57
CA ASN A 43 -4.27 6.35 3.11
C ASN A 43 -3.99 5.80 1.70
N ALA A 44 -4.52 4.60 1.40
CA ALA A 44 -4.17 3.75 0.25
C ALA A 44 -4.44 4.31 -1.18
N ASP A 45 -4.81 5.58 -1.36
CA ASP A 45 -5.01 6.21 -2.67
C ASP A 45 -3.76 7.01 -3.14
N ASN A 46 -2.57 6.65 -2.64
CA ASN A 46 -1.34 7.47 -2.67
C ASN A 46 -0.46 7.36 -3.94
N MET A 47 -0.55 6.26 -4.70
CA MET A 47 0.17 6.16 -5.98
C MET A 47 -0.44 7.11 -7.03
N TYR A 48 -1.75 7.35 -6.95
CA TYR A 48 -2.46 8.24 -7.85
C TYR A 48 -2.07 9.70 -7.63
N VAL A 49 -2.01 10.16 -6.37
CA VAL A 49 -1.55 11.53 -6.04
C VAL A 49 -0.11 11.77 -6.49
N PHE A 50 0.77 10.78 -6.28
CA PHE A 50 2.13 10.83 -6.83
C PHE A 50 2.12 11.03 -8.33
N LYS A 51 1.36 10.18 -9.03
CA LYS A 51 1.31 10.15 -10.48
C LYS A 51 0.77 11.48 -11.00
N LEU A 52 -0.24 12.05 -10.36
CA LEU A 52 -0.77 13.37 -10.72
C LEU A 52 0.25 14.50 -10.50
N CYS A 53 0.91 14.53 -9.33
CA CYS A 53 1.96 15.52 -9.05
C CYS A 53 3.10 15.41 -10.07
N LEU A 54 3.58 14.19 -10.28
CA LEU A 54 4.69 13.93 -11.19
C LEU A 54 4.32 14.27 -12.63
N LEU A 55 3.12 13.91 -13.10
CA LEU A 55 2.63 14.31 -14.43
C LEU A 55 2.50 15.83 -14.57
N ALA A 56 2.06 16.53 -13.52
CA ALA A 56 1.95 17.99 -13.53
C ALA A 56 3.31 18.68 -13.62
N LYS A 57 4.31 18.19 -12.87
CA LYS A 57 5.70 18.69 -12.91
C LYS A 57 6.35 18.39 -14.26
N ILE A 58 6.21 17.16 -14.72
CA ILE A 58 6.84 16.66 -15.94
C ILE A 58 6.35 17.33 -17.21
N LYS A 59 5.10 17.80 -17.23
CA LYS A 59 4.54 18.53 -18.38
C LYS A 59 5.39 19.75 -18.76
N ASN A 60 6.15 20.31 -17.82
CA ASN A 60 7.00 21.46 -18.06
C ASN A 60 8.30 21.13 -18.82
N TYR A 61 8.62 19.84 -19.00
CA TYR A 61 9.89 19.37 -19.59
C TYR A 61 9.71 18.53 -20.86
N SER A 62 8.51 18.57 -21.45
CA SER A 62 8.15 17.67 -22.57
C SER A 62 9.01 17.88 -23.81
N GLU A 63 9.53 19.09 -24.04
CA GLU A 63 10.36 19.42 -25.21
C GLU A 63 11.83 19.04 -25.00
N GLU A 64 12.42 19.34 -23.83
CA GLU A 64 13.81 18.92 -23.53
C GLU A 64 13.93 17.39 -23.47
N PHE A 65 12.92 16.71 -22.92
CA PHE A 65 12.94 15.26 -22.79
C PHE A 65 12.79 14.50 -24.12
N GLN A 66 12.14 15.11 -25.12
CA GLN A 66 12.11 14.56 -26.48
C GLN A 66 13.50 14.47 -27.11
N THR A 67 14.41 15.35 -26.72
CA THR A 67 15.80 15.33 -27.19
C THR A 67 16.58 14.17 -26.57
N ILE A 68 16.43 13.97 -25.25
CA ILE A 68 17.06 12.87 -24.50
C ILE A 68 16.57 11.49 -24.97
N LEU A 69 15.25 11.32 -25.15
CA LEU A 69 14.67 10.05 -25.62
C LEU A 69 15.14 9.65 -27.03
N LYS A 70 15.45 10.64 -27.89
CA LYS A 70 15.99 10.40 -29.23
C LYS A 70 17.44 9.90 -29.19
N GLU A 71 18.22 10.33 -28.21
CA GLU A 71 19.62 9.94 -28.05
C GLU A 71 19.78 8.54 -27.44
N GLU A 72 18.89 8.12 -26.53
CA GLU A 72 19.01 6.85 -25.81
C GLU A 72 18.39 5.61 -26.52
N ARG A 73 17.84 5.75 -27.75
CA ARG A 73 17.17 4.67 -28.50
C ARG A 73 16.09 3.91 -27.69
N PHE A 74 15.23 4.59 -26.95
CA PHE A 74 14.07 3.94 -26.35
C PHE A 74 13.08 3.47 -27.44
N VAL A 75 13.05 2.15 -27.65
CA VAL A 75 12.29 1.45 -28.71
C VAL A 75 10.76 1.60 -28.53
N GLU A 76 10.08 1.74 -29.67
CA GLU A 76 8.62 1.83 -29.86
C GLU A 76 7.81 0.88 -28.97
N VAL A 77 7.16 1.41 -27.93
CA VAL A 77 6.07 0.70 -27.25
C VAL A 77 4.76 0.97 -27.99
N SER A 78 4.49 0.09 -28.96
CA SER A 78 3.17 -0.26 -29.55
C SER A 78 2.14 0.88 -29.70
N LYS A 79 1.94 1.32 -30.95
CA LYS A 79 0.70 1.99 -31.39
C LYS A 79 -0.50 1.04 -31.15
N ARG A 80 -1.19 1.16 -30.02
CA ARG A 80 -2.60 0.72 -29.93
C ARG A 80 -3.47 1.82 -30.55
N LYS A 81 -4.27 1.44 -31.55
CA LYS A 81 -5.15 2.33 -32.31
C LYS A 81 -6.08 3.13 -31.38
N GLY A 82 -6.09 4.45 -31.54
CA GLY A 82 -7.29 5.26 -31.30
C GLY A 82 -7.36 6.14 -30.03
N GLN A 83 -6.27 6.39 -29.31
CA GLN A 83 -6.26 7.42 -28.27
C GLN A 83 -5.01 8.29 -28.38
N ASP A 84 -5.18 9.59 -28.63
CA ASP A 84 -4.15 10.62 -28.47
C ASP A 84 -3.83 10.80 -26.98
N TYR A 85 -3.12 9.83 -26.41
CA TYR A 85 -2.31 10.08 -25.23
C TYR A 85 -0.96 10.57 -25.71
N ASP A 86 -0.49 11.71 -25.20
CA ASP A 86 0.84 12.24 -25.50
C ASP A 86 1.90 11.15 -25.21
N ILE A 87 2.36 10.51 -26.28
CA ILE A 87 3.20 9.31 -26.26
C ILE A 87 4.50 9.61 -25.47
N ASN A 88 4.92 10.87 -25.44
CA ASN A 88 6.11 11.34 -24.75
C ASN A 88 5.95 11.27 -23.22
N LEU A 89 4.80 11.70 -22.67
CA LEU A 89 4.51 11.64 -21.23
C LEU A 89 4.44 10.19 -20.71
N ARG A 90 3.92 9.27 -21.53
CA ARG A 90 3.89 7.84 -21.21
C ARG A 90 5.29 7.23 -21.19
N ASN A 91 6.11 7.51 -22.20
CA ASN A 91 7.48 7.01 -22.30
C ASN A 91 8.35 7.55 -21.16
N LEU A 92 8.19 8.82 -20.81
CA LEU A 92 8.87 9.44 -19.67
C LEU A 92 8.43 8.85 -18.32
N GLY A 93 7.13 8.57 -18.15
CA GLY A 93 6.64 7.84 -16.97
C GLY A 93 7.24 6.43 -16.85
N LEU A 94 7.40 5.72 -17.97
CA LEU A 94 8.06 4.41 -18.00
C LEU A 94 9.56 4.52 -17.74
N PHE A 95 10.23 5.55 -18.26
CA PHE A 95 11.64 5.84 -18.01
C PHE A 95 11.90 6.07 -16.52
N ILE A 96 11.13 6.95 -15.89
CA ILE A 96 11.26 7.21 -14.44
C ILE A 96 10.92 5.96 -13.64
N ALA A 97 9.90 5.18 -14.04
CA ALA A 97 9.61 3.91 -13.37
C ALA A 97 10.76 2.91 -13.48
N GLY A 98 11.42 2.83 -14.64
CA GLY A 98 12.58 1.97 -14.88
C GLY A 98 13.85 2.42 -14.15
N HIS A 99 13.97 3.72 -13.86
CA HIS A 99 15.13 4.32 -13.18
C HIS A 99 14.76 4.89 -11.80
N LEU A 100 13.68 4.39 -11.18
CA LEU A 100 13.15 5.01 -9.97
C LEU A 100 14.19 5.05 -8.85
N GLU A 101 15.04 4.02 -8.74
CA GLU A 101 16.17 3.96 -7.82
C GLU A 101 17.11 5.15 -7.94
N TYR A 102 17.45 5.55 -9.17
CA TYR A 102 18.31 6.70 -9.44
C TYR A 102 17.65 8.00 -8.97
N PHE A 103 16.34 8.15 -9.19
CA PHE A 103 15.61 9.37 -8.85
C PHE A 103 15.30 9.53 -7.36
N ILE A 104 15.22 8.43 -6.61
CA ILE A 104 14.87 8.46 -5.18
C ILE A 104 16.08 8.33 -4.25
N GLN A 105 17.29 8.09 -4.79
CA GLN A 105 18.48 7.79 -3.99
C GLN A 105 18.76 8.85 -2.92
N ASP A 106 18.58 10.13 -3.24
CA ASP A 106 18.80 11.25 -2.32
C ASP A 106 17.49 11.85 -1.77
N CYS A 107 16.38 11.10 -1.87
CA CYS A 107 15.08 11.55 -1.40
C CYS A 107 14.76 11.02 0.01
N ASP A 108 15.15 11.76 1.04
CA ASP A 108 14.88 11.37 2.44
C ASP A 108 13.39 11.18 2.72
N VAL A 109 12.53 12.01 2.11
CA VAL A 109 11.07 11.92 2.23
C VAL A 109 10.53 10.59 1.71
N TYR A 110 11.10 10.06 0.63
CA TYR A 110 10.71 8.75 0.08
C TYR A 110 10.99 7.62 1.08
N TYR A 111 12.18 7.63 1.70
CA TYR A 111 12.58 6.60 2.66
C TYR A 111 11.82 6.71 3.98
N LEU A 112 11.56 7.94 4.44
CA LEU A 112 10.66 8.23 5.56
C LEU A 112 9.26 7.66 5.32
N TYR A 113 8.67 7.94 4.15
CA TYR A 113 7.37 7.40 3.75
C TYR A 113 7.39 5.86 3.65
N SER A 114 8.42 5.29 3.04
CA SER A 114 8.58 3.84 2.90
C SER A 114 8.70 3.14 4.26
N SER A 115 9.38 3.76 5.22
CA SER A 115 9.42 3.27 6.60
C SER A 115 8.03 3.33 7.25
N ALA A 116 7.28 4.41 7.06
CA ALA A 116 5.94 4.55 7.61
C ALA A 116 4.99 3.45 7.11
N LEU A 117 5.04 3.14 5.80
CA LEU A 117 4.25 2.05 5.21
C LEU A 117 4.59 0.69 5.81
N ARG A 118 5.88 0.38 6.03
CA ARG A 118 6.31 -0.87 6.67
C ARG A 118 5.69 -1.02 8.07
N ILE A 119 5.70 0.06 8.87
CA ILE A 119 5.09 0.06 10.21
C ILE A 119 3.56 -0.05 10.14
N GLN A 120 2.93 0.61 9.18
CA GLN A 120 1.48 0.52 8.99
C GLN A 120 1.05 -0.91 8.66
N GLU A 121 1.75 -1.58 7.75
CA GLU A 121 1.51 -2.97 7.39
C GLU A 121 1.61 -3.88 8.63
N LEU A 122 2.66 -3.70 9.44
CA LEU A 122 2.85 -4.44 10.67
C LEU A 122 1.69 -4.23 11.66
N THR A 123 1.21 -2.99 11.76
CA THR A 123 0.12 -2.60 12.66
C THR A 123 -1.24 -3.15 12.25
N ILE A 124 -1.53 -3.15 10.94
CA ILE A 124 -2.75 -3.78 10.39
C ILE A 124 -2.76 -5.26 10.75
N ARG A 125 -1.63 -5.93 10.59
CA ARG A 125 -1.51 -7.35 10.90
C ARG A 125 -1.54 -7.66 12.40
N ALA A 126 -1.05 -6.76 13.27
CA ALA A 126 -1.06 -6.94 14.73
C ALA A 126 -2.47 -7.17 15.32
N GLY A 127 -3.52 -6.64 14.68
CA GLY A 127 -4.92 -6.81 15.10
C GLY A 127 -5.44 -8.26 15.01
N THR A 128 -4.92 -9.06 14.10
CA THR A 128 -5.34 -10.46 13.87
C THR A 128 -4.49 -11.48 14.63
N TYR A 129 -3.27 -11.11 15.01
CA TYR A 129 -2.22 -12.03 15.46
C TYR A 129 -2.28 -12.53 16.91
N ARG A 130 -3.14 -11.97 17.77
CA ARG A 130 -3.22 -12.47 19.16
C ARG A 130 -3.72 -13.91 19.24
N PHE A 131 -4.68 -14.28 18.39
CA PHE A 131 -5.19 -15.65 18.30
C PHE A 131 -4.22 -16.58 17.56
N GLU A 132 -3.60 -16.11 16.48
CA GLU A 132 -2.65 -16.88 15.69
C GLU A 132 -1.42 -17.30 16.52
N LYS A 133 -0.93 -16.43 17.41
CA LYS A 133 0.19 -16.76 18.33
C LYS A 133 -0.05 -18.03 19.14
N ALA A 134 -1.25 -18.15 19.73
CA ALA A 134 -1.58 -19.28 20.60
C ALA A 134 -1.67 -20.58 19.80
N MET A 135 -2.28 -20.52 18.61
CA MET A 135 -2.37 -21.66 17.69
C MET A 135 -0.98 -22.14 17.22
N LEU A 136 -0.13 -21.22 16.77
CA LEU A 136 1.24 -21.54 16.32
C LEU A 136 2.08 -22.13 17.46
N SER A 137 1.94 -21.59 18.67
CA SER A 137 2.64 -22.11 19.85
C SER A 137 2.21 -23.52 20.24
N ARG A 138 0.95 -23.89 20.00
CA ARG A 138 0.47 -25.27 20.20
C ARG A 138 1.04 -26.21 19.15
N LYS A 139 0.99 -25.83 17.87
CA LYS A 139 1.52 -26.65 16.75
C LYS A 139 3.02 -26.94 16.92
N LEU A 140 3.79 -25.98 17.41
CA LEU A 140 5.23 -26.15 17.64
C LEU A 140 5.58 -27.09 18.82
N LYS A 141 4.59 -27.55 19.60
CA LYS A 141 4.80 -28.63 20.60
C LYS A 141 4.73 -30.01 19.99
N GLU A 142 4.17 -30.14 18.80
CA GLU A 142 4.14 -31.41 18.08
C GLU A 142 5.53 -31.70 17.51
N PRO A 143 6.00 -32.96 17.54
CA PRO A 143 7.31 -33.32 17.00
C PRO A 143 7.37 -33.02 15.49
N GLY A 144 8.34 -32.20 15.09
CA GLY A 144 8.53 -31.76 13.72
C GLY A 144 9.12 -30.36 13.67
N ASN A 145 10.41 -30.25 13.36
CA ASN A 145 11.06 -28.96 13.22
C ASN A 145 10.67 -28.31 11.88
N ASN A 146 9.58 -27.53 11.88
CA ASN A 146 9.07 -26.89 10.66
C ASN A 146 9.51 -25.41 10.62
N PRO A 147 10.49 -25.03 9.77
CA PRO A 147 11.00 -23.65 9.71
C PRO A 147 9.91 -22.63 9.41
N LYS A 148 8.90 -23.01 8.63
CA LYS A 148 7.76 -22.15 8.33
C LYS A 148 7.00 -21.76 9.60
N LEU A 149 6.76 -22.68 10.53
CA LEU A 149 6.01 -22.39 11.76
C LEU A 149 6.77 -21.42 12.67
N PHE A 150 8.10 -21.56 12.73
CA PHE A 150 8.96 -20.61 13.43
C PHE A 150 8.91 -19.23 12.76
N TYR A 151 9.03 -19.16 11.44
CA TYR A 151 8.90 -17.89 10.72
C TYR A 151 7.56 -17.19 10.97
N GLU A 152 6.43 -17.91 10.84
CA GLU A 152 5.09 -17.32 11.04
C GLU A 152 4.90 -16.84 12.49
N ARG A 153 5.42 -17.58 13.48
CA ARG A 153 5.34 -17.14 14.89
C ARG A 153 6.28 -15.97 15.16
N GLY A 154 7.46 -15.93 14.53
CA GLY A 154 8.37 -14.80 14.56
C GLY A 154 7.72 -13.53 14.01
N MET A 155 7.05 -13.61 12.86
CA MET A 155 6.28 -12.50 12.28
C MET A 155 5.13 -12.04 13.20
N THR A 156 4.46 -12.98 13.83
CA THR A 156 3.42 -12.70 14.83
C THR A 156 4.01 -11.93 16.02
N TYR A 157 5.16 -12.36 16.55
CA TYR A 157 5.87 -11.68 17.63
C TYR A 157 6.35 -10.28 17.25
N LEU A 158 6.90 -10.14 16.03
CA LEU A 158 7.33 -8.87 15.46
C LEU A 158 6.18 -7.86 15.45
N ALA A 159 5.00 -8.31 14.99
CA ALA A 159 3.82 -7.47 14.86
C ALA A 159 3.23 -7.00 16.19
N ILE A 160 3.32 -7.83 17.23
CA ILE A 160 2.86 -7.46 18.58
C ILE A 160 3.95 -6.75 19.42
N GLY A 161 5.08 -6.39 18.81
CA GLY A 161 6.17 -5.66 19.47
C GLY A 161 7.10 -6.49 20.35
N GLN A 162 7.07 -7.82 20.26
CA GLN A 162 7.93 -8.71 21.02
C GLN A 162 9.18 -9.08 20.20
N TYR A 163 10.04 -8.09 19.93
CA TYR A 163 11.15 -8.20 18.97
C TYR A 163 12.17 -9.29 19.34
N GLU A 164 12.53 -9.42 20.62
CA GLU A 164 13.46 -10.47 21.07
C GLU A 164 12.96 -11.88 20.78
N LYS A 165 11.67 -12.14 21.05
CA LYS A 165 11.06 -13.45 20.75
C LYS A 165 10.93 -13.67 19.25
N ALA A 166 10.66 -12.61 18.48
CA ALA A 166 10.65 -12.68 17.03
C ALA A 166 12.02 -13.12 16.50
N LYS A 167 13.11 -12.50 16.97
CA LYS A 167 14.48 -12.87 16.61
C LYS A 167 14.76 -14.35 16.94
N GLN A 168 14.44 -14.81 18.14
CA GLN A 168 14.63 -16.21 18.54
C GLN A 168 13.94 -17.19 17.59
N ASP A 169 12.70 -16.90 17.20
CA ASP A 169 11.95 -17.75 16.26
C ASP A 169 12.55 -17.69 14.86
N PHE A 170 12.99 -16.53 14.38
CA PHE A 170 13.66 -16.46 13.09
C PHE A 170 15.02 -17.18 13.08
N TYR A 171 15.78 -17.15 14.17
CA TYR A 171 17.00 -17.96 14.29
C TYR A 171 16.69 -19.45 14.18
N LYS A 172 15.66 -19.95 14.88
CA LYS A 172 15.23 -21.35 14.75
C LYS A 172 14.78 -21.72 13.34
N CYS A 173 14.16 -20.77 12.62
CA CYS A 173 13.85 -20.93 11.21
C CYS A 173 15.14 -21.12 10.40
N LEU A 174 16.15 -20.28 10.61
CA LEU A 174 17.43 -20.34 9.91
C LEU A 174 18.30 -21.54 10.31
N ASP A 175 18.18 -22.06 11.53
CA ASP A 175 18.86 -23.29 11.93
C ASP A 175 18.42 -24.49 11.07
N THR A 176 17.18 -24.44 10.53
CA THR A 176 16.59 -25.51 9.72
C THR A 176 16.60 -25.19 8.22
N ASP A 177 16.50 -23.91 7.86
CA ASP A 177 16.56 -23.40 6.49
C ASP A 177 17.49 -22.17 6.44
N PRO A 178 18.82 -22.37 6.37
CA PRO A 178 19.81 -21.29 6.47
C PRO A 178 19.73 -20.24 5.37
N ASN A 179 19.10 -20.58 4.23
CA ASN A 179 18.95 -19.69 3.09
C ASN A 179 17.57 -19.03 3.02
N ASN A 180 16.78 -19.11 4.09
CA ASN A 180 15.46 -18.51 4.13
C ASN A 180 15.53 -16.98 4.09
N GLU A 181 15.48 -16.42 2.88
CA GLU A 181 15.63 -14.99 2.64
C GLU A 181 14.57 -14.14 3.37
N LYS A 182 13.37 -14.70 3.57
CA LYS A 182 12.30 -14.02 4.32
C LYS A 182 12.65 -13.93 5.80
N ALA A 183 13.13 -15.01 6.40
CA ALA A 183 13.57 -15.01 7.80
C ALA A 183 14.77 -14.08 8.02
N ILE A 184 15.74 -14.04 7.09
CA ILE A 184 16.87 -13.10 7.14
C ILE A 184 16.39 -11.64 7.08
N TYR A 185 15.48 -11.31 6.15
CA TYR A 185 14.93 -9.97 6.04
C TYR A 185 14.16 -9.57 7.31
N SER A 186 13.36 -10.50 7.83
CA SER A 186 12.57 -10.29 9.05
C SER A 186 13.43 -10.19 10.31
N LEU A 187 14.59 -10.85 10.37
CA LEU A 187 15.60 -10.63 11.42
C LEU A 187 16.18 -9.22 11.35
N GLY A 188 16.58 -8.78 10.16
CA GLY A 188 17.02 -7.40 9.95
C GLY A 188 15.95 -6.41 10.42
N TRP A 189 14.68 -6.70 10.13
CA TRP A 189 13.58 -5.84 10.55
C TRP A 189 13.30 -5.88 12.05
N ALA A 190 13.41 -7.05 12.68
CA ALA A 190 13.32 -7.19 14.13
C ALA A 190 14.43 -6.39 14.83
N CYS A 191 15.66 -6.47 14.33
CA CYS A 191 16.78 -5.68 14.83
C CYS A 191 16.55 -4.17 14.62
N GLU A 192 16.07 -3.76 13.45
CA GLU A 192 15.75 -2.36 13.13
C GLU A 192 14.68 -1.79 14.09
N LEU A 193 13.65 -2.58 14.40
CA LEU A 193 12.58 -2.21 15.32
C LEU A 193 13.02 -2.22 16.79
N ASN A 194 14.01 -3.05 17.12
CA ASN A 194 14.64 -3.09 18.44
C ASN A 194 15.80 -2.08 18.58
N GLU A 195 15.95 -1.17 17.61
CA GLU A 195 17.00 -0.13 17.56
C GLU A 195 18.45 -0.66 17.48
N GLU A 196 18.62 -1.94 17.15
CA GLU A 196 19.91 -2.58 16.85
C GLU A 196 20.32 -2.32 15.39
N PHE A 197 20.45 -1.04 15.02
CA PHE A 197 20.62 -0.64 13.62
C PHE A 197 21.87 -1.22 12.94
N GLY A 198 22.98 -1.36 13.68
CA GLY A 198 24.20 -1.97 13.15
C GLY A 198 24.00 -3.43 12.72
N VAL A 199 23.28 -4.20 13.54
CA VAL A 199 22.95 -5.61 13.26
C VAL A 199 21.96 -5.70 12.10
N ALA A 200 20.94 -4.84 12.09
CA ALA A 200 19.96 -4.76 11.00
C ALA A 200 20.62 -4.48 9.63
N ILE A 201 21.55 -3.52 9.60
CA ILE A 201 22.34 -3.18 8.41
C ILE A 201 23.11 -4.40 7.91
N GLY A 202 23.73 -5.17 8.80
CA GLY A 202 24.44 -6.41 8.45
C GLY A 202 23.54 -7.40 7.71
N TRP A 203 22.37 -7.70 8.29
CA TRP A 203 21.41 -8.63 7.68
C TRP A 203 20.89 -8.15 6.32
N TYR A 204 20.57 -6.87 6.18
CA TYR A 204 20.12 -6.34 4.90
C TYR A 204 21.23 -6.34 3.84
N LYS A 205 22.47 -6.02 4.23
CA LYS A 205 23.63 -6.09 3.32
C LYS A 205 23.86 -7.50 2.78
N GLU A 206 23.74 -8.52 3.62
CA GLU A 206 23.87 -9.92 3.17
C GLU A 206 22.83 -10.27 2.09
N LEU A 207 21.60 -9.80 2.22
CA LEU A 207 20.57 -10.02 1.21
C LEU A 207 20.84 -9.27 -0.10
N THR A 208 21.38 -8.05 -0.03
CA THR A 208 21.71 -7.27 -1.25
C THR A 208 22.82 -7.91 -2.09
N LYS A 209 23.63 -8.80 -1.52
CA LYS A 209 24.64 -9.56 -2.28
C LYS A 209 24.02 -10.62 -3.19
N LYS A 210 22.78 -11.04 -2.93
CA LYS A 210 22.09 -12.12 -3.64
C LYS A 210 21.04 -11.55 -4.60
N GLY A 211 21.41 -11.38 -5.87
CA GLY A 211 20.48 -10.98 -6.94
C GLY A 211 19.82 -9.61 -6.74
N ASN A 212 18.75 -9.34 -7.50
CA ASN A 212 18.02 -8.07 -7.43
C ASN A 212 17.03 -8.07 -6.24
N ARG A 213 17.50 -7.63 -5.06
CA ARG A 213 16.74 -7.53 -3.81
C ARG A 213 16.42 -6.08 -3.45
N TYR A 214 15.58 -5.45 -4.25
CA TYR A 214 15.13 -4.07 -4.05
C TYR A 214 14.53 -3.81 -2.66
N ASP A 215 13.78 -4.78 -2.12
CA ASP A 215 13.19 -4.72 -0.78
C ASP A 215 14.26 -4.59 0.31
N ALA A 216 15.31 -5.42 0.24
CA ALA A 216 16.43 -5.39 1.16
C ALA A 216 17.29 -4.13 0.99
N ALA A 217 17.55 -3.69 -0.25
CA ALA A 217 18.27 -2.44 -0.53
C ALA A 217 17.55 -1.23 0.05
N LYS A 218 16.22 -1.15 -0.13
CA LYS A 218 15.40 -0.09 0.47
C LYS A 218 15.40 -0.15 2.00
N ALA A 219 15.29 -1.35 2.60
CA ALA A 219 15.34 -1.50 4.05
C ALA A 219 16.70 -1.10 4.64
N LEU A 220 17.79 -1.41 3.94
CA LEU A 220 19.14 -0.97 4.26
C LEU A 220 19.24 0.57 4.27
N GLU A 221 18.76 1.23 3.22
CA GLU A 221 18.80 2.68 3.10
C GLU A 221 17.92 3.39 4.13
N ILE A 222 16.75 2.83 4.45
CA ILE A 222 15.91 3.30 5.57
C ILE A 222 16.69 3.20 6.89
N THR A 223 17.35 2.07 7.15
CA THR A 223 18.06 1.83 8.41
C THR A 223 19.26 2.76 8.57
N LYS A 224 20.04 2.99 7.51
CA LYS A 224 21.14 3.97 7.51
C LYS A 224 20.63 5.38 7.82
N ARG A 225 19.49 5.78 7.25
CA ARG A 225 18.90 7.10 7.50
C ARG A 225 18.39 7.25 8.92
N LYS A 226 17.79 6.22 9.51
CA LYS A 226 17.41 6.20 10.94
C LYS A 226 18.58 6.44 11.88
N VAL A 227 19.78 5.96 11.50
CA VAL A 227 21.02 6.22 12.26
C VAL A 227 21.46 7.69 12.10
N LYS A 228 21.30 8.27 10.90
CA LYS A 228 21.70 9.66 10.60
C LYS A 228 20.74 10.69 11.21
N ASP A 229 19.44 10.44 11.16
CA ASP A 229 18.38 11.36 11.56
C ASP A 229 17.29 10.60 12.34
N LYS A 230 17.51 10.42 13.65
CA LYS A 230 16.59 9.65 14.50
C LYS A 230 15.26 10.39 14.73
N GLU A 231 15.32 11.71 14.88
CA GLU A 231 14.18 12.56 15.24
C GLU A 231 13.09 12.58 14.17
N ALA A 232 13.47 12.66 12.88
CA ALA A 232 12.53 12.61 11.77
C ALA A 232 11.71 11.31 11.75
N PHE A 233 12.34 10.17 12.04
CA PHE A 233 11.67 8.86 12.06
C PHE A 233 10.83 8.63 13.32
N GLU A 234 11.22 9.17 14.48
CA GLU A 234 10.41 9.13 15.70
C GLU A 234 9.10 9.92 15.56
N SER A 235 9.16 11.08 14.90
CA SER A 235 7.98 11.90 14.61
C SER A 235 6.93 11.13 13.79
N LEU A 236 7.37 10.31 12.84
CA LEU A 236 6.47 9.47 12.03
C LEU A 236 5.94 8.25 12.78
N LYS A 237 6.73 7.63 13.66
CA LYS A 237 6.28 6.53 14.54
C LYS A 237 5.09 7.00 15.38
N THR A 238 5.19 8.19 15.95
CA THR A 238 4.13 8.82 16.75
C THR A 238 2.89 9.10 15.90
N LEU A 239 3.05 9.68 14.70
CA LEU A 239 1.93 9.92 13.79
C LEU A 239 1.21 8.63 13.38
N ASN A 240 1.96 7.56 13.08
CA ASN A 240 1.39 6.26 12.74
C ASN A 240 0.68 5.60 13.92
N GLN A 241 1.22 5.72 15.14
CA GLN A 241 0.53 5.27 16.35
C GLN A 241 -0.78 6.03 16.56
N LEU A 242 -0.81 7.34 16.31
CA LEU A 242 -2.04 8.14 16.36
C LEU A 242 -3.06 7.72 15.29
N ILE A 243 -2.62 7.43 14.06
CA ILE A 243 -3.47 6.88 12.99
C ILE A 243 -3.99 5.48 13.36
N ALA A 244 -3.14 4.63 13.95
CA ALA A 244 -3.49 3.31 14.42
C ALA A 244 -4.47 3.33 15.60
N LEU A 245 -4.33 4.27 16.53
CA LEU A 245 -5.28 4.49 17.62
C LEU A 245 -6.62 5.00 17.08
N LYS A 246 -6.60 5.87 16.05
CA LYS A 246 -7.81 6.29 15.33
C LYS A 246 -8.46 5.11 14.60
N SER A 247 -7.71 4.23 13.94
CA SER A 247 -8.27 3.05 13.27
C SER A 247 -8.76 1.96 14.24
N ALA A 248 -8.06 1.76 15.36
CA ALA A 248 -8.47 0.85 16.43
C ALA A 248 -9.69 1.35 17.20
N SER A 249 -9.84 2.66 17.40
CA SER A 249 -11.06 3.26 17.97
C SER A 249 -12.24 3.21 16.99
N ILE A 250 -12.00 3.18 15.68
CA ILE A 250 -13.01 2.90 14.65
C ILE A 250 -13.41 1.41 14.69
N SER A 251 -12.47 0.48 14.86
CA SER A 251 -12.73 -0.96 15.02
C SER A 251 -13.51 -1.30 16.30
N LYS A 252 -13.26 -0.56 17.40
CA LYS A 252 -13.99 -0.71 18.67
C LYS A 252 -15.43 -0.18 18.64
N ARG A 253 -15.88 0.48 17.57
CA ARG A 253 -17.30 0.81 17.39
C ARG A 253 -18.06 -0.31 16.68
N LYS A 254 -18.00 -1.54 17.20
CA LYS A 254 -19.18 -2.41 17.13
C LYS A 254 -20.21 -1.86 18.13
N LYS A 255 -20.88 -0.77 17.79
CA LYS A 255 -22.19 -0.52 18.38
C LYS A 255 -23.18 -1.27 17.51
N SER A 256 -23.74 -2.34 18.06
CA SER A 256 -25.08 -2.78 17.66
C SER A 256 -25.96 -1.54 17.49
N ILE A 257 -26.78 -1.54 16.45
CA ILE A 257 -27.83 -0.54 16.30
C ILE A 257 -28.60 -0.51 17.62
N PRO A 258 -28.66 0.63 18.34
CA PRO A 258 -29.41 0.72 19.58
C PRO A 258 -30.84 0.20 19.36
N GLU A 259 -31.36 -0.59 20.30
CA GLU A 259 -32.74 -1.08 20.24
C GLU A 259 -33.70 0.09 20.02
N GLY A 260 -34.58 -0.03 19.03
CA GLY A 260 -35.54 1.02 18.62
C GLY A 260 -35.13 1.85 17.38
N ASN A 261 -33.89 1.77 16.90
CA ASN A 261 -33.47 2.47 15.69
C ASN A 261 -33.80 1.68 14.41
N SER A 262 -34.28 2.37 13.37
CA SER A 262 -34.58 1.77 12.07
C SER A 262 -33.36 1.73 11.14
N VAL A 263 -33.32 0.73 10.26
CA VAL A 263 -32.26 0.56 9.27
C VAL A 263 -32.56 1.35 7.98
N PRO A 264 -31.52 1.77 7.24
CA PRO A 264 -31.68 2.31 5.90
C PRO A 264 -32.45 1.36 4.97
N VAL A 265 -33.28 1.95 4.11
CA VAL A 265 -34.03 1.25 3.05
C VAL A 265 -33.43 1.62 1.71
N MET A 266 -32.81 0.64 1.04
CA MET A 266 -32.31 0.74 -0.33
C MET A 266 -33.43 0.49 -1.33
N GLN A 267 -33.28 1.07 -2.51
CA GLN A 267 -34.15 0.77 -3.65
C GLN A 267 -34.20 -0.75 -3.91
N GLY A 268 -35.40 -1.31 -4.00
CA GLY A 268 -35.67 -2.76 -4.08
C GLY A 268 -36.08 -3.42 -2.77
N CYS A 269 -36.06 -2.70 -1.64
CA CYS A 269 -36.57 -3.16 -0.34
C CYS A 269 -37.78 -2.34 0.16
N GLU A 270 -38.49 -1.68 -0.75
CA GLU A 270 -39.67 -0.89 -0.44
C GLU A 270 -40.82 -1.77 0.08
N GLY A 271 -41.66 -1.23 0.96
CA GLY A 271 -42.86 -1.93 1.46
C GLY A 271 -42.61 -2.88 2.64
N LEU A 272 -41.35 -3.24 2.93
CA LEU A 272 -41.01 -3.99 4.14
C LEU A 272 -41.10 -3.08 5.38
N THR A 273 -41.68 -3.62 6.46
CA THR A 273 -41.88 -2.89 7.73
C THR A 273 -41.07 -3.50 8.87
N ASP A 274 -40.82 -4.81 8.83
CA ASP A 274 -39.96 -5.50 9.79
C ASP A 274 -38.49 -5.17 9.56
N GLN A 275 -37.80 -4.77 10.64
CA GLN A 275 -36.40 -4.32 10.58
C GLN A 275 -35.42 -5.44 10.24
N ASN A 276 -35.74 -6.70 10.58
CA ASN A 276 -34.90 -7.84 10.24
C ASN A 276 -35.10 -8.24 8.77
N GLU A 277 -36.33 -8.16 8.25
CA GLU A 277 -36.61 -8.35 6.83
C GLU A 277 -35.92 -7.29 5.96
N ILE A 278 -35.94 -6.01 6.37
CA ILE A 278 -35.22 -4.95 5.64
C ILE A 278 -33.71 -5.21 5.65
N LYS A 279 -33.12 -5.58 6.80
CA LYS A 279 -31.68 -5.95 6.88
C LYS A 279 -31.34 -7.12 5.97
N LYS A 280 -32.20 -8.14 5.92
CA LYS A 280 -32.02 -9.32 5.07
C LYS A 280 -32.10 -8.94 3.60
N CYS A 281 -33.13 -8.19 3.20
CA CYS A 281 -33.30 -7.68 1.84
C CYS A 281 -32.09 -6.85 1.39
N MET A 282 -31.66 -5.89 2.21
CA MET A 282 -30.46 -5.08 1.98
C MET A 282 -29.22 -5.95 1.75
N SER A 283 -29.00 -6.95 2.61
CA SER A 283 -27.84 -7.84 2.51
C SER A 283 -27.86 -8.65 1.22
N GLU A 284 -29.03 -9.14 0.81
CA GLU A 284 -29.18 -9.89 -0.44
C GLU A 284 -29.03 -9.01 -1.69
N LEU A 285 -29.60 -7.79 -1.69
CA LEU A 285 -29.42 -6.84 -2.79
C LEU A 285 -27.95 -6.43 -2.98
N VAL A 286 -27.26 -6.13 -1.89
CA VAL A 286 -25.83 -5.78 -1.95
C VAL A 286 -25.01 -6.95 -2.48
N LYS A 287 -25.27 -8.18 -2.02
CA LYS A 287 -24.59 -9.38 -2.56
C LYS A 287 -24.88 -9.56 -4.05
N LYS A 288 -26.15 -9.46 -4.45
CA LYS A 288 -26.58 -9.59 -5.83
C LYS A 288 -25.89 -8.55 -6.72
N HIS A 289 -25.94 -7.29 -6.32
CA HIS A 289 -25.29 -6.19 -7.04
C HIS A 289 -23.79 -6.40 -7.19
N VAL A 290 -23.11 -6.82 -6.12
CA VAL A 290 -21.68 -7.13 -6.18
C VAL A 290 -21.41 -8.26 -7.16
N ASN A 291 -22.16 -9.36 -7.10
CA ASN A 291 -21.96 -10.49 -8.00
C ASN A 291 -22.20 -10.13 -9.47
N GLU A 292 -23.18 -9.27 -9.76
CA GLU A 292 -23.54 -8.87 -11.12
C GLU A 292 -22.61 -7.81 -11.71
N ASN A 293 -22.02 -6.96 -10.87
CA ASN A 293 -21.26 -5.80 -11.32
C ASN A 293 -19.74 -5.94 -11.11
N PHE A 294 -19.25 -6.88 -10.32
CA PHE A 294 -17.82 -7.04 -10.06
C PHE A 294 -17.10 -7.64 -11.28
N ASP A 295 -16.17 -6.86 -11.84
CA ASP A 295 -15.36 -7.24 -12.98
C ASP A 295 -14.20 -8.16 -12.55
N GLY A 296 -14.52 -9.44 -12.43
CA GLY A 296 -13.56 -10.49 -12.07
C GLY A 296 -12.45 -10.64 -13.11
N ASP A 297 -12.75 -10.45 -14.39
CA ASP A 297 -11.79 -10.59 -15.49
C ASP A 297 -10.74 -9.50 -15.46
N MET A 298 -11.14 -8.24 -15.20
CA MET A 298 -10.20 -7.14 -15.01
C MET A 298 -9.27 -7.39 -13.82
N VAL A 299 -9.80 -7.92 -12.71
CA VAL A 299 -8.98 -8.29 -11.56
C VAL A 299 -8.03 -9.43 -11.91
N MET A 300 -8.49 -10.50 -12.57
CA MET A 300 -7.65 -11.64 -12.93
C MET A 300 -6.53 -11.28 -13.90
N ASN A 301 -6.83 -10.45 -14.91
CA ASN A 301 -5.89 -10.09 -15.98
C ASN A 301 -4.81 -9.08 -15.53
N ASN A 302 -5.05 -8.35 -14.44
CA ASN A 302 -4.13 -7.30 -13.97
C ASN A 302 -3.53 -7.60 -12.58
N SER A 303 -4.07 -8.57 -11.84
CA SER A 303 -3.56 -8.96 -10.53
C SER A 303 -2.53 -10.09 -10.60
N SER A 304 -1.74 -10.25 -9.54
CA SER A 304 -0.87 -11.41 -9.31
C SER A 304 -1.43 -12.35 -8.22
N LEU A 305 -2.76 -12.38 -8.09
CA LEU A 305 -3.43 -13.23 -7.11
C LEU A 305 -3.25 -14.69 -7.49
N ARG A 306 -3.09 -15.57 -6.50
CA ARG A 306 -2.91 -17.01 -6.75
C ARG A 306 -4.25 -17.68 -7.06
N ASN A 307 -4.21 -18.80 -7.78
CA ASN A 307 -5.38 -19.67 -7.91
C ASN A 307 -5.93 -20.04 -6.53
N GLY A 308 -7.26 -20.01 -6.41
CA GLY A 308 -7.97 -20.36 -5.19
C GLY A 308 -9.00 -19.32 -4.75
N LYS A 309 -9.54 -19.55 -3.55
CA LYS A 309 -10.56 -18.71 -2.93
C LYS A 309 -9.93 -17.50 -2.25
N HIS A 310 -10.49 -16.33 -2.50
CA HIS A 310 -10.11 -15.06 -1.90
C HIS A 310 -11.32 -14.41 -1.25
N THR A 311 -11.10 -13.71 -0.14
CA THR A 311 -12.13 -12.94 0.56
C THR A 311 -11.66 -11.51 0.74
N ILE A 312 -12.39 -10.56 0.14
CA ILE A 312 -12.24 -9.13 0.40
C ILE A 312 -13.14 -8.75 1.56
N HIS A 313 -12.60 -8.01 2.53
CA HIS A 313 -13.41 -7.43 3.60
C HIS A 313 -13.63 -5.95 3.34
N ALA A 314 -14.85 -5.59 2.95
CA ALA A 314 -15.25 -4.21 2.76
C ALA A 314 -16.08 -3.70 3.94
N ALA A 315 -15.98 -2.40 4.19
CA ALA A 315 -16.84 -1.67 5.12
C ALA A 315 -17.18 -0.29 4.54
N PHE A 316 -18.40 0.16 4.75
CA PHE A 316 -18.85 1.47 4.28
C PHE A 316 -19.91 2.06 5.23
N LYS A 317 -20.11 3.37 5.12
CA LYS A 317 -21.08 4.13 5.90
C LYS A 317 -22.18 4.63 5.00
N ILE A 318 -23.44 4.40 5.39
CA ILE A 318 -24.59 5.13 4.83
C ILE A 318 -24.80 6.37 5.70
N SER A 319 -24.70 7.56 5.09
CA SER A 319 -24.85 8.83 5.79
C SER A 319 -26.31 9.14 6.12
N LYS A 320 -26.55 10.22 6.87
CA LYS A 320 -27.89 10.72 7.18
C LYS A 320 -28.67 11.15 5.93
N GLU A 321 -27.94 11.45 4.85
CA GLU A 321 -28.48 11.82 3.54
C GLU A 321 -28.67 10.61 2.61
N GLY A 322 -28.47 9.38 3.10
CA GLY A 322 -28.55 8.17 2.28
C GLY A 322 -27.36 7.96 1.33
N LYS A 323 -26.26 8.71 1.48
CA LYS A 323 -25.08 8.55 0.61
C LYS A 323 -24.10 7.53 1.17
N ILE A 324 -23.53 6.71 0.30
CA ILE A 324 -22.42 5.82 0.66
C ILE A 324 -21.14 6.65 0.79
N LYS A 325 -20.48 6.55 1.94
CA LYS A 325 -19.25 7.27 2.28
C LYS A 325 -18.30 6.36 3.05
N ASP A 326 -17.07 6.80 3.25
CA ASP A 326 -16.06 6.14 4.08
C ASP A 326 -15.82 4.67 3.69
N ILE A 327 -15.83 4.35 2.38
CA ILE A 327 -15.57 2.99 1.89
C ILE A 327 -14.12 2.60 2.24
N LYS A 328 -13.99 1.53 3.01
CA LYS A 328 -12.73 0.92 3.40
C LYS A 328 -12.70 -0.51 2.89
N VAL A 329 -11.63 -0.87 2.23
CA VAL A 329 -11.43 -2.22 1.68
C VAL A 329 -10.15 -2.76 2.27
N LEU A 330 -10.24 -3.94 2.89
CA LEU A 330 -9.12 -4.70 3.40
C LEU A 330 -8.89 -5.89 2.47
N PHE A 331 -7.86 -5.76 1.63
CA PHE A 331 -7.37 -6.80 0.74
C PHE A 331 -5.94 -6.45 0.29
N ASN A 332 -5.21 -7.40 -0.30
CA ASN A 332 -3.79 -7.25 -0.67
C ASN A 332 -3.57 -7.17 -2.19
N ASP A 333 -4.58 -6.78 -2.97
CA ASP A 333 -4.46 -6.57 -4.41
C ASP A 333 -5.12 -5.24 -4.83
N PRO A 334 -4.38 -4.33 -5.50
CA PRO A 334 -4.88 -2.99 -5.81
C PRO A 334 -6.05 -2.99 -6.82
N PHE A 335 -6.10 -3.94 -7.75
CA PHE A 335 -7.18 -4.03 -8.74
C PHE A 335 -8.47 -4.50 -8.09
N ALA A 336 -8.39 -5.53 -7.25
CA ALA A 336 -9.51 -5.99 -6.43
C ALA A 336 -10.01 -4.90 -5.46
N ILE A 337 -9.11 -4.11 -4.85
CA ILE A 337 -9.48 -2.97 -4.00
C ILE A 337 -10.22 -1.90 -4.81
N PHE A 338 -9.66 -1.51 -5.97
CA PHE A 338 -10.24 -0.51 -6.86
C PHE A 338 -11.64 -0.93 -7.33
N GLU A 339 -11.74 -2.18 -7.79
CA GLU A 339 -12.98 -2.74 -8.30
C GLU A 339 -14.06 -2.83 -7.20
N THR A 340 -13.68 -3.26 -6.01
CA THR A 340 -14.57 -3.26 -4.84
C THR A 340 -15.09 -1.86 -4.54
N LYS A 341 -14.23 -0.84 -4.55
CA LYS A 341 -14.66 0.56 -4.33
C LYS A 341 -15.63 1.01 -5.43
N ARG A 342 -15.38 0.68 -6.70
CA ARG A 342 -16.25 1.05 -7.83
C ARG A 342 -17.64 0.46 -7.67
N VAL A 343 -17.72 -0.85 -7.43
CA VAL A 343 -18.98 -1.59 -7.28
C VAL A 343 -19.79 -1.09 -6.07
N LEU A 344 -19.14 -0.81 -4.95
CA LEU A 344 -19.83 -0.26 -3.77
C LEU A 344 -20.34 1.17 -3.99
N ASN A 345 -19.66 1.97 -4.82
CA ASN A 345 -20.16 3.30 -5.21
C ASN A 345 -21.31 3.24 -6.22
N SER A 346 -21.49 2.11 -6.93
CA SER A 346 -22.60 1.93 -7.87
C SER A 346 -23.83 1.24 -7.26
N LEU A 347 -23.82 0.98 -5.95
CA LEU A 347 -24.95 0.37 -5.26
C LEU A 347 -26.23 1.19 -5.47
N PRO A 348 -27.41 0.53 -5.50
CA PRO A 348 -28.69 1.23 -5.64
C PRO A 348 -28.87 2.32 -4.58
N PRO A 349 -29.56 3.41 -4.93
CA PRO A 349 -29.74 4.54 -4.04
C PRO A 349 -30.50 4.14 -2.76
N ILE A 350 -30.16 4.83 -1.67
CA ILE A 350 -30.87 4.71 -0.40
C ILE A 350 -32.07 5.65 -0.44
N LEU A 351 -33.27 5.08 -0.36
CA LEU A 351 -34.52 5.82 -0.39
C LEU A 351 -34.88 6.41 0.98
N LYS A 352 -34.53 5.70 2.05
CA LYS A 352 -34.71 6.18 3.44
C LYS A 352 -33.43 5.94 4.25
N PRO A 353 -32.85 6.95 4.91
CA PRO A 353 -31.74 6.74 5.82
C PRO A 353 -32.21 5.97 7.05
N GLY A 354 -31.27 5.45 7.84
CA GLY A 354 -31.61 4.89 9.15
C GLY A 354 -32.12 5.99 10.07
N MET A 355 -33.07 5.67 10.95
CA MET A 355 -33.65 6.62 11.90
C MET A 355 -33.41 6.17 13.34
N THR A 356 -33.29 7.12 14.26
CA THR A 356 -33.37 6.82 15.70
C THR A 356 -34.80 6.52 16.12
N ALA A 357 -35.00 5.97 17.32
CA ALA A 357 -36.33 5.76 17.90
C ALA A 357 -37.15 7.07 17.95
N GLU A 358 -36.48 8.22 18.06
CA GLU A 358 -37.09 9.57 18.05
C GLU A 358 -37.29 10.13 16.63
N GLY A 359 -37.12 9.32 15.58
CA GLY A 359 -37.35 9.70 14.18
C GLY A 359 -36.24 10.55 13.54
N LYS A 360 -35.05 10.63 14.12
CA LYS A 360 -33.94 11.45 13.57
C LYS A 360 -33.02 10.64 12.66
N PRO A 361 -32.58 11.18 11.50
CA PRO A 361 -31.64 10.48 10.63
C PRO A 361 -30.30 10.18 11.31
N VAL A 362 -29.85 8.93 11.19
CA VAL A 362 -28.58 8.43 11.74
C VAL A 362 -27.75 7.76 10.65
N SER A 363 -26.42 7.84 10.79
CA SER A 363 -25.52 7.10 9.91
C SER A 363 -25.35 5.66 10.38
N VAL A 364 -25.38 4.72 9.44
CA VAL A 364 -25.27 3.29 9.72
C VAL A 364 -24.05 2.72 9.02
N TYR A 365 -23.31 1.87 9.73
CA TYR A 365 -22.10 1.23 9.23
C TYR A 365 -22.40 -0.21 8.79
N TYR A 366 -21.89 -0.58 7.62
CA TYR A 366 -22.05 -1.90 7.03
C TYR A 366 -20.69 -2.53 6.82
N SER A 367 -20.63 -3.86 6.95
CA SER A 367 -19.48 -4.68 6.60
C SER A 367 -19.93 -5.81 5.70
N LEU A 368 -19.15 -6.06 4.65
CA LEU A 368 -19.46 -7.03 3.61
C LEU A 368 -18.21 -7.86 3.30
N PRO A 369 -18.24 -9.18 3.54
CA PRO A 369 -17.29 -10.10 2.94
C PRO A 369 -17.69 -10.38 1.48
N ILE A 370 -16.76 -10.17 0.55
CA ILE A 370 -16.93 -10.52 -0.87
C ILE A 370 -16.01 -11.71 -1.14
N ASN A 371 -16.59 -12.84 -1.53
CA ASN A 371 -15.85 -14.06 -1.82
C ASN A 371 -15.78 -14.25 -3.33
N PHE A 372 -14.59 -14.51 -3.86
CA PHE A 372 -14.38 -14.80 -5.27
C PHE A 372 -13.31 -15.87 -5.44
N ILE A 373 -13.28 -16.49 -6.62
CA ILE A 373 -12.35 -17.56 -6.97
C ILE A 373 -11.54 -17.08 -8.17
N ILE A 374 -10.23 -17.25 -8.11
CA ILE A 374 -9.34 -17.08 -9.25
C ILE A 374 -8.92 -18.47 -9.73
N SER A 375 -9.03 -18.68 -11.04
CA SER A 375 -8.64 -19.90 -11.74
C SER A 375 -8.00 -19.51 -13.07
N TYR A 376 -6.67 -19.53 -13.13
CA TYR A 376 -5.93 -19.56 -14.38
C TYR A 376 -6.01 -20.97 -14.96
N GLU A 377 -6.38 -21.08 -16.23
CA GLU A 377 -6.30 -22.31 -17.04
C GLU A 377 -4.86 -22.69 -17.36
#